data_AF-A0A7U7CVQ8-F1
#
_entry.id   AF-A0A7U7CVQ8-F1
#
_cell.length_a   1.000
_cell.length_b   1.000
_cell.length_c   1.000
_cell.angle_alpha   90.00
_cell.angle_beta   90.00
_cell.angle_gamma   90.00
#
_symmetry.space_group_name_H-M   'P 1'
#
loop_
_entity.id
_entity.type
_entity.pdbx_description
1 polymer ?
#
loop_
_entity_poly.entity_id
_entity_poly.type
_entity_poly.pdbx_seq_one_letter_code
_entity_poly.pdbx_strand_id
1 'polypeptide(L)'
;MEANELRIGNLTQDKVTKVVYSITANALLYLTACKEEDKEASIEPIPLTEDWILKFGFQIDQYVEIESLVDESGGWDLQLEIEYGERGTVICVSSDSLNQSLSIPLKHVKYVHQFQNLFFTLTGKELAINK
;
A
#
# COMPACT_ATOMS: atom_id res chain seq x y z
N MET A 1 0.45 9.06 7.32
CA MET A 1 -0.32 7.82 7.11
C MET A 1 -0.23 6.99 8.35
N GLU A 2 -1.35 6.79 9.01
CA GLU A 2 -1.42 6.14 10.31
C GLU A 2 -1.78 4.66 10.17
N ALA A 3 -1.36 3.84 11.13
CA ALA A 3 -1.71 2.41 11.13
C ALA A 3 -3.22 2.16 11.16
N ASN A 4 -4.01 3.14 11.60
CA ASN A 4 -5.46 3.04 11.79
C ASN A 4 -6.28 3.49 10.58
N GLU A 5 -5.64 3.88 9.46
CA GLU A 5 -6.33 4.30 8.23
C GLU A 5 -6.71 3.09 7.37
N LEU A 6 -7.77 2.36 7.72
CA LEU A 6 -8.33 1.29 6.89
C LEU A 6 -9.47 1.81 6.01
N ARG A 7 -9.56 1.33 4.76
CA ARG A 7 -10.66 1.60 3.83
C ARG A 7 -11.08 0.34 3.08
N ILE A 8 -12.25 0.42 2.44
CA ILE A 8 -12.74 -0.63 1.54
C ILE A 8 -11.68 -0.90 0.46
N GLY A 9 -11.40 -2.18 0.22
CA GLY A 9 -10.38 -2.65 -0.71
C GLY A 9 -9.01 -2.94 -0.07
N ASN A 10 -8.72 -2.43 1.15
CA ASN A 10 -7.48 -2.78 1.84
C ASN A 10 -7.42 -4.26 2.20
N LEU A 11 -6.25 -4.88 2.06
CA LEU A 11 -6.00 -6.26 2.45
C LEU A 11 -5.70 -6.35 3.95
N THR A 12 -6.40 -7.24 4.61
CA THR A 12 -6.24 -7.61 6.01
C THR A 12 -6.24 -9.12 6.15
N GLN A 13 -5.95 -9.65 7.34
CA GLN A 13 -6.04 -11.07 7.59
C GLN A 13 -6.84 -11.39 8.85
N ASP A 14 -7.38 -12.59 8.90
CA ASP A 14 -7.97 -13.13 10.11
C ASP A 14 -6.88 -13.43 11.14
N LYS A 15 -7.11 -13.03 12.38
CA LYS A 15 -6.14 -13.10 13.47
C LYS A 15 -5.72 -14.54 13.79
N VAL A 16 -6.62 -15.52 13.62
CA VAL A 16 -6.39 -16.92 14.00
C VAL A 16 -5.93 -17.74 12.79
N THR A 17 -6.71 -17.72 11.72
CA THR A 17 -6.50 -18.55 10.53
C THR A 17 -5.45 -17.98 9.57
N LYS A 18 -5.11 -16.70 9.72
CA LYS A 18 -4.22 -15.93 8.81
C LYS A 18 -4.71 -15.89 7.36
N VAL A 19 -5.99 -16.18 7.13
CA VAL A 19 -6.61 -16.05 5.81
C VAL A 19 -6.69 -14.57 5.44
N VAL A 20 -6.18 -14.24 4.25
CA VAL A 20 -6.18 -12.87 3.71
C VAL A 20 -7.48 -12.57 2.98
N TYR A 21 -8.03 -11.39 3.21
CA TYR A 21 -9.21 -10.88 2.52
C TYR A 21 -9.20 -9.34 2.45
N SER A 22 -9.98 -8.79 1.53
CA SER A 22 -10.18 -7.34 1.41
C SER A 22 -11.24 -6.84 2.40
N ILE A 23 -11.02 -5.67 2.98
CA ILE A 23 -12.03 -4.94 3.75
C ILE A 23 -13.22 -4.60 2.86
N THR A 24 -14.41 -4.95 3.35
CA THR A 24 -15.71 -4.63 2.74
C THR A 24 -16.51 -3.72 3.67
N ALA A 25 -17.64 -3.19 3.20
CA ALA A 25 -18.56 -2.42 4.05
C ALA A 25 -19.01 -3.23 5.28
N ASN A 26 -19.25 -4.54 5.12
CA ASN A 26 -19.62 -5.42 6.23
C ASN A 26 -18.48 -5.61 7.24
N ALA A 27 -17.23 -5.68 6.77
CA ALA A 27 -16.07 -5.76 7.65
C ALA A 27 -15.92 -4.48 8.50
N LEU A 28 -16.18 -3.30 7.91
CA LEU A 28 -16.18 -2.04 8.66
C LEU A 28 -17.29 -2.00 9.71
N LEU A 29 -18.51 -2.42 9.36
CA LEU A 29 -19.61 -2.51 10.33
C LEU A 29 -19.28 -3.44 11.50
N TYR A 30 -18.65 -4.58 11.21
CA TYR A 30 -18.16 -5.51 12.22
C TYR A 30 -17.12 -4.87 13.15
N LEU A 31 -16.12 -4.17 12.60
CA LEU A 31 -15.10 -3.47 13.40
C LEU A 31 -15.71 -2.41 14.33
N THR A 32 -16.72 -1.67 13.84
CA THR A 32 -17.45 -0.70 14.66
C THR A 32 -18.19 -1.38 15.81
N ALA A 33 -18.91 -2.47 15.54
CA ALA A 33 -19.62 -3.23 16.58
C ALA A 33 -18.66 -3.80 17.64
N CYS A 34 -17.52 -4.34 17.23
CA CYS A 34 -16.48 -4.79 18.17
C CYS A 34 -16.01 -3.67 19.09
N LYS A 35 -15.77 -2.46 18.54
CA LYS A 35 -15.33 -1.30 19.31
C LYS A 35 -16.41 -0.81 20.30
N GLU A 36 -17.67 -0.81 19.90
CA GLU A 36 -18.79 -0.41 20.77
C GLU A 36 -18.99 -1.38 21.94
N GLU A 37 -18.74 -2.67 21.72
CA GLU A 37 -18.88 -3.72 22.72
C GLU A 37 -17.59 -4.02 23.51
N ASP A 38 -16.52 -3.22 23.32
CA ASP A 38 -15.17 -3.45 23.87
C ASP A 38 -14.64 -4.87 23.62
N LYS A 39 -14.97 -5.41 22.44
CA LYS A 39 -14.54 -6.73 21.98
C LYS A 39 -13.35 -6.60 21.05
N GLU A 40 -12.45 -7.57 21.16
CA GLU A 40 -11.35 -7.69 20.22
C GLU A 40 -11.86 -8.17 18.85
N ALA A 41 -11.49 -7.46 17.78
CA ALA A 41 -11.82 -7.86 16.42
C ALA A 41 -10.97 -9.07 15.99
N SER A 42 -11.56 -9.98 15.20
CA SER A 42 -10.82 -11.09 14.59
C SER A 42 -10.00 -10.66 13.35
N ILE A 43 -9.93 -9.37 13.04
CA ILE A 43 -9.22 -8.81 11.89
C ILE A 43 -7.93 -8.16 12.39
N GLU A 44 -6.82 -8.42 11.73
CA GLU A 44 -5.54 -7.77 12.01
C GLU A 44 -4.85 -7.27 10.72
N PRO A 45 -4.01 -6.23 10.82
CA PRO A 45 -3.24 -5.75 9.69
C PRO A 45 -2.17 -6.77 9.28
N ILE A 46 -1.84 -6.79 7.99
CA ILE A 46 -0.80 -7.65 7.44
C ILE A 46 0.52 -6.88 7.47
N PRO A 47 1.60 -7.39 8.11
CA PRO A 47 2.92 -6.77 8.03
C PRO A 47 3.40 -6.66 6.58
N LEU A 48 3.93 -5.51 6.20
CA LEU A 48 4.54 -5.34 4.88
C LEU A 48 5.90 -6.05 4.86
N THR A 49 6.02 -7.08 4.03
CA THR A 49 7.25 -7.85 3.82
C THR A 49 7.68 -7.76 2.36
N GLU A 50 8.92 -8.18 2.06
CA GLU A 50 9.42 -8.30 0.69
C GLU A 50 8.52 -9.21 -0.17
N ASP A 51 8.01 -10.32 0.38
CA ASP A 51 7.06 -11.19 -0.32
C ASP A 51 5.78 -10.45 -0.76
N TRP A 52 5.29 -9.52 0.06
CA TRP A 52 4.13 -8.71 -0.30
C TRP A 52 4.45 -7.69 -1.38
N ILE A 53 5.62 -7.06 -1.30
CA ILE A 53 6.12 -6.15 -2.32
C ILE A 53 6.19 -6.88 -3.68
N LEU A 54 6.78 -8.08 -3.71
CA LEU A 54 6.85 -8.92 -4.90
C LEU A 54 5.47 -9.33 -5.42
N LYS A 55 4.54 -9.70 -4.53
CA LYS A 55 3.15 -10.01 -4.89
C LYS A 55 2.44 -8.82 -5.53
N PHE A 56 2.81 -7.59 -5.20
CA PHE A 56 2.28 -6.39 -5.84
C PHE A 56 2.96 -6.05 -7.17
N GLY A 57 3.93 -6.85 -7.61
CA GLY A 57 4.62 -6.68 -8.88
C GLY A 57 5.82 -5.73 -8.82
N PHE A 58 6.18 -5.24 -7.64
CA PHE A 58 7.39 -4.44 -7.47
C PHE A 58 8.60 -5.36 -7.24
N GLN A 59 9.67 -5.12 -7.96
CA GLN A 59 10.97 -5.73 -7.70
C GLN A 59 11.87 -4.69 -7.02
N ILE A 60 12.77 -5.17 -6.15
CA ILE A 60 13.76 -4.30 -5.52
C ILE A 60 14.74 -3.83 -6.60
N ASP A 61 15.10 -2.55 -6.57
CA ASP A 61 16.01 -1.87 -7.51
C ASP A 61 15.51 -1.90 -8.97
N GLN A 62 14.19 -1.94 -9.17
CA GLN A 62 13.56 -1.79 -10.48
C GLN A 62 12.44 -0.76 -10.44
N TYR A 63 12.48 0.15 -11.41
CA TYR A 63 11.42 1.10 -11.69
C TYR A 63 10.14 0.39 -12.16
N VAL A 64 9.01 0.81 -11.60
CA VAL A 64 7.70 0.49 -12.15
C VAL A 64 7.07 1.80 -12.61
N GLU A 65 6.89 1.95 -13.92
CA GLU A 65 6.13 3.05 -14.50
C GLU A 65 4.67 2.89 -14.09
N ILE A 66 4.09 3.92 -13.47
CA ILE A 66 2.69 3.89 -13.07
C ILE A 66 1.85 4.52 -14.17
N GLU A 67 1.08 3.68 -14.87
CA GLU A 67 0.26 4.09 -16.02
C GLU A 67 -0.86 5.12 -15.72
N SER A 68 -1.09 5.49 -14.46
CA SER A 68 -2.26 6.29 -14.05
C SER A 68 -2.12 7.80 -14.26
N LEU A 69 -0.92 8.30 -14.51
CA LEU A 69 -0.65 9.73 -14.61
C LEU A 69 0.18 9.99 -15.86
N VAL A 70 -0.52 10.24 -16.95
CA VAL A 70 0.06 10.60 -18.24
C VAL A 70 0.08 12.13 -18.31
N ASP A 71 1.23 12.72 -18.61
CA ASP A 71 1.35 14.16 -18.82
C ASP A 71 0.62 14.62 -20.10
N GLU A 72 0.60 15.94 -20.32
CA GLU A 72 -0.04 16.55 -21.50
C GLU A 72 0.56 16.09 -22.84
N SER A 73 1.76 15.50 -22.82
CA SER A 73 2.48 14.98 -23.99
C SER A 73 2.26 13.49 -24.25
N GLY A 74 1.55 12.79 -23.36
CA GLY A 74 1.39 11.34 -23.45
C GLY A 74 2.53 10.55 -22.78
N GLY A 75 3.45 11.23 -22.08
CA GLY A 75 4.54 10.63 -21.30
C GLY A 75 4.10 10.29 -19.87
N TRP A 76 4.79 9.36 -19.23
CA TRP A 76 4.52 8.99 -17.83
C TRP A 76 5.04 10.09 -16.90
N ASP A 77 4.16 10.74 -16.14
CA ASP A 77 4.56 11.82 -15.23
C ASP A 77 5.03 11.29 -13.88
N LEU A 78 4.46 10.18 -13.39
CA LEU A 78 4.76 9.64 -12.07
C LEU A 78 5.42 8.26 -12.15
N GLN A 79 6.58 8.12 -11.52
CA GLN A 79 7.31 6.86 -11.40
C GLN A 79 7.36 6.44 -9.92
N LEU A 80 7.22 5.14 -9.66
CA LEU A 80 7.39 4.57 -8.32
C LEU A 80 8.40 3.43 -8.38
N GLU A 81 9.39 3.52 -7.51
CA GLU A 81 10.45 2.53 -7.37
C GLU A 81 10.57 2.10 -5.91
N ILE A 82 11.02 0.86 -5.70
CA ILE A 82 11.45 0.39 -4.40
C ILE A 82 12.95 0.12 -4.47
N GLU A 83 13.73 0.95 -3.80
CA GLU A 83 15.19 0.86 -3.78
C GLU A 83 15.69 0.28 -2.46
N TYR A 84 16.76 -0.51 -2.50
CA TYR A 84 17.49 -0.94 -1.31
C TYR A 84 18.78 -0.12 -1.14
N GLY A 85 18.79 0.78 -0.15
CA GLY A 85 19.97 1.60 0.16
C GLY A 85 20.69 1.19 1.45
N GLU A 86 21.82 1.85 1.73
CA GLU A 86 22.57 1.67 2.99
C GLU A 86 21.75 1.93 4.26
N ARG A 87 20.65 2.69 4.14
CA ARG A 87 19.73 3.03 5.24
C ARG A 87 18.49 2.13 5.29
N GLY A 88 18.46 1.07 4.48
CA GLY A 88 17.35 0.14 4.29
C GLY A 88 16.51 0.45 3.05
N THR A 89 15.42 -0.28 2.89
CA THR A 89 14.49 -0.16 1.76
C THR A 89 13.72 1.16 1.82
N VAL A 90 13.60 1.84 0.67
CA VAL A 90 12.83 3.08 0.51
C VAL A 90 11.85 2.93 -0.65
N ILE A 91 10.71 3.61 -0.56
CA ILE A 91 9.81 3.85 -1.68
C ILE A 91 10.20 5.20 -2.27
N CYS A 92 10.64 5.21 -3.52
CA CYS A 92 10.94 6.42 -4.28
C CYS A 92 9.76 6.75 -5.18
N VAL A 93 9.35 8.01 -5.13
CA VAL A 93 8.33 8.57 -6.00
C VAL A 93 8.95 9.77 -6.70
N SER A 94 9.01 9.75 -8.02
CA SER A 94 9.51 10.86 -8.83
C SER A 94 8.45 11.34 -9.80
N SER A 95 8.47 12.65 -10.07
CA SER A 95 7.75 13.24 -11.18
C SER A 95 8.69 14.04 -12.08
N ASP A 96 8.70 13.67 -13.35
CA ASP A 96 9.54 14.29 -14.36
C ASP A 96 9.04 15.70 -14.70
N SER A 97 7.71 15.90 -14.78
CA SER A 97 7.15 17.24 -15.06
C SER A 97 7.41 18.24 -13.93
N LEU A 98 7.43 17.75 -12.68
CA LEU A 98 7.68 18.58 -11.50
C LEU A 98 9.17 18.69 -11.16
N ASN A 99 10.03 17.90 -11.81
CA ASN A 99 11.45 17.74 -11.49
C ASN A 99 11.68 17.53 -9.98
N GLN A 100 10.86 16.65 -9.38
CA GLN A 100 10.82 16.41 -7.94
C GLN A 100 10.83 14.92 -7.64
N SER A 101 11.51 14.56 -6.55
CA SER A 101 11.48 13.20 -6.01
C SER A 101 11.30 13.22 -4.49
N LEU A 102 10.63 12.17 -4.01
CA LEU A 102 10.39 11.92 -2.59
C LEU A 102 10.80 10.47 -2.28
N SER A 103 11.64 10.29 -1.27
CA SER A 103 12.02 8.97 -0.77
C SER A 103 11.41 8.75 0.61
N ILE A 104 10.59 7.70 0.73
CA ILE A 104 9.90 7.33 1.97
C ILE A 104 10.54 6.04 2.50
N PRO A 105 11.20 6.07 3.68
CA PRO A 105 11.76 4.85 4.25
C PRO A 105 10.65 3.82 4.54
N LEU A 106 10.81 2.60 4.03
CA LEU A 106 9.82 1.52 4.16
C LEU A 106 9.55 1.16 5.62
N LYS A 107 10.50 1.40 6.53
CA LYS A 107 10.32 1.25 7.99
C LYS A 107 9.16 2.08 8.57
N HIS A 108 8.70 3.11 7.86
CA HIS A 108 7.53 3.92 8.24
C HIS A 108 6.21 3.38 7.64
N VAL A 109 6.28 2.46 6.67
CA VAL A 109 5.15 1.76 6.05
C VAL A 109 5.16 0.31 6.56
N LYS A 110 4.59 0.09 7.74
CA LYS A 110 4.70 -1.19 8.47
C LYS A 110 3.73 -2.26 7.98
N TYR A 111 2.63 -1.84 7.36
CA TYR A 111 1.53 -2.74 7.00
C TYR A 111 1.13 -2.59 5.53
N VAL A 112 0.62 -3.68 4.97
CA VAL A 112 0.16 -3.77 3.57
C VAL A 112 -0.86 -2.69 3.25
N HIS A 113 -1.84 -2.43 4.11
CA HIS A 113 -2.86 -1.40 3.86
C HIS A 113 -2.28 0.02 3.78
N GLN A 114 -1.18 0.29 4.49
CA GLN A 114 -0.48 1.57 4.37
C GLN A 114 0.20 1.68 3.00
N PHE A 115 0.74 0.61 2.45
CA PHE A 115 1.29 0.66 1.10
C PHE A 115 0.18 0.85 0.06
N GLN A 116 -0.95 0.14 0.21
CA GLN A 116 -2.11 0.29 -0.68
C GLN A 116 -2.74 1.68 -0.65
N ASN A 117 -2.81 2.31 0.53
CA ASN A 117 -3.34 3.66 0.67
C ASN A 117 -2.39 4.71 0.11
N LEU A 118 -1.07 4.52 0.26
CA LEU A 118 -0.08 5.36 -0.38
C LEU A 118 -0.22 5.28 -1.90
N PHE A 119 -0.24 4.06 -2.45
CA PHE A 119 -0.40 3.83 -3.88
C PHE A 119 -1.70 4.45 -4.41
N PHE A 120 -2.83 4.26 -3.73
CA PHE A 120 -4.10 4.87 -4.14
C PHE A 120 -4.07 6.41 -4.08
N THR A 121 -3.44 6.99 -3.06
CA THR A 121 -3.30 8.46 -2.94
C THR A 121 -2.50 9.04 -4.10
N LEU A 122 -1.46 8.33 -4.54
CA LEU A 122 -0.61 8.76 -5.64
C LEU A 122 -1.25 8.53 -7.01
N THR A 123 -2.03 7.47 -7.18
CA THR A 123 -2.43 6.98 -8.52
C THR A 123 -3.92 7.06 -8.81
N GLY A 124 -4.75 7.16 -7.77
CA GLY A 124 -6.21 6.97 -7.87
C GLY A 124 -6.64 5.54 -8.21
N LYS A 125 -5.70 4.58 -8.32
CA LYS A 125 -5.96 3.18 -8.65
C LYS A 125 -5.73 2.29 -7.42
N GLU A 126 -6.46 1.18 -7.36
CA GLU A 126 -6.24 0.17 -6.32
C GLU A 126 -4.97 -0.62 -6.61
N LEU A 127 -4.15 -0.84 -5.58
CA LEU A 127 -3.01 -1.73 -5.68
C LEU A 127 -3.48 -3.19 -5.61
N ALA A 128 -3.46 -3.86 -6.75
CA ALA A 128 -3.84 -5.26 -6.89
C ALA A 128 -2.61 -6.18 -6.80
N ILE A 129 -2.84 -7.43 -6.39
CA ILE A 129 -1.83 -8.49 -6.46
C ILE A 129 -1.60 -8.81 -7.94
N ASN A 130 -0.33 -8.79 -8.35
CA ASN A 130 0.09 -9.20 -9.69
C ASN A 130 -0.05 -10.73 -9.82
N LYS A 131 -0.60 -11.20 -10.94
CA LYS A 131 -0.89 -12.62 -11.18
C LYS A 131 0.29 -13.36 -11.77
#